data_AF-A0AAW2WH99-F1
#
_entry.id   AF-A0AAW2WH99-F1
#
_cell.length_a   1.000
_cell.length_b   1.000
_cell.length_c   1.000
_cell.angle_alpha   90.00
_cell.angle_beta   90.00
_cell.angle_gamma   90.00
#
_symmetry.space_group_name_H-M   'P 1'
#
loop_
_entity.id
_entity.type
_entity.pdbx_description
1 polymer ?
#
loop_
_entity_poly.entity_id
_entity_poly.type
_entity_poly.pdbx_seq_one_letter_code
_entity_poly.pdbx_strand_id
1 'polypeptide(L)'
;MVAIQNRRITFISSERAAIEEQEEIMRADPTLLSWKEEIIGFLTDRLEFENQKDAKVRRKESRFVMIDEELYKHNFSQPFLKCLTPEEGNYVLREIHEGMCGNHLGGKALAGKSLRQGFFWPTMLRDAHELVRRCRTCIEHVNVNHQPATLMQSLESPCPFDQWGLNLVRPFPQATG
;
A
#
# COMPACT_ATOMS: atom_id res chain seq x y z
N MET A 1 62.57 -12.15 19.63
CA MET A 1 61.82 -11.13 18.86
C MET A 1 61.41 -11.75 17.54
N VAL A 2 60.19 -12.27 17.44
CA VAL A 2 59.65 -12.85 16.20
C VAL A 2 58.70 -11.83 15.60
N ALA A 3 59.10 -11.22 14.49
CA ALA A 3 58.27 -10.29 13.75
C ALA A 3 57.18 -11.07 13.00
N ILE A 4 55.91 -10.84 13.35
CA ILE A 4 54.77 -11.36 12.61
C ILE A 4 54.74 -10.64 11.27
N GLN A 5 55.17 -11.34 10.21
CA GLN A 5 55.06 -10.88 8.83
C GLN A 5 53.59 -10.66 8.46
N ASN A 6 53.33 -9.51 7.83
CA ASN A 6 52.10 -9.05 7.19
C ASN A 6 50.92 -10.03 7.17
N ARG A 7 49.94 -9.83 8.06
CA ARG A 7 48.59 -10.35 7.87
C ARG A 7 47.93 -9.55 6.73
N ARG A 8 47.86 -10.18 5.56
CA ARG A 8 47.12 -9.65 4.40
C ARG A 8 45.63 -9.85 4.67
N ILE A 9 44.92 -8.76 5.00
CA ILE A 9 43.45 -8.78 5.11
C ILE A 9 42.89 -8.78 3.70
N THR A 10 42.37 -9.91 3.23
CA THR A 10 41.53 -9.96 2.04
C THR A 10 40.13 -9.51 2.43
N PHE A 11 39.74 -8.31 2.02
CA PHE A 11 38.34 -7.94 1.99
C PHE A 11 37.65 -8.80 0.93
N ILE A 12 36.75 -9.68 1.36
CA ILE A 12 35.79 -10.29 0.45
C ILE A 12 34.72 -9.22 0.24
N SER A 13 34.93 -8.33 -0.73
CA SER A 13 33.84 -7.53 -1.26
C SER A 13 32.93 -8.49 -2.00
N SER A 14 31.80 -8.83 -1.37
CA SER A 14 30.69 -9.43 -2.09
C SER A 14 30.29 -8.41 -3.16
N GLU A 15 30.56 -8.75 -4.41
CA GLU A 15 29.91 -8.13 -5.56
C GLU A 15 28.43 -8.45 -5.40
N ARG A 16 27.71 -7.59 -4.66
CA ARG A 16 26.25 -7.55 -4.80
C ARG A 16 26.04 -7.31 -6.27
N ALA A 17 25.40 -8.27 -6.94
CA ALA A 17 24.87 -8.05 -8.27
C ALA A 17 24.13 -6.72 -8.21
N ALA A 18 24.59 -5.75 -9.00
CA ALA A 18 23.80 -4.57 -9.28
C ALA A 18 22.45 -5.12 -9.74
N ILE A 19 21.40 -4.88 -8.97
CA ILE A 19 20.06 -5.13 -9.44
C ILE A 19 19.97 -4.19 -10.63
N GLU A 20 20.09 -4.75 -11.83
CA GLU A 20 19.62 -4.10 -13.04
C GLU A 20 18.19 -3.69 -12.71
N GLU A 21 17.99 -2.39 -12.52
CA GLU A 21 16.68 -1.78 -12.73
C GLU A 21 16.34 -2.10 -14.18
N GLN A 22 15.80 -3.29 -14.40
CA GLN A 22 14.88 -3.46 -15.49
C GLN A 22 13.74 -2.51 -15.13
N GLU A 23 13.77 -1.32 -15.74
CA GLU A 23 12.53 -0.63 -16.08
C GLU A 23 11.69 -1.66 -16.83
N GLU A 24 10.92 -2.42 -16.08
CA GLU A 24 9.74 -3.08 -16.59
C GLU A 24 8.81 -1.92 -16.92
N ILE A 25 9.04 -1.33 -18.10
CA ILE A 25 8.03 -0.58 -18.81
C ILE A 25 6.84 -1.54 -18.81
N MET A 26 5.87 -1.29 -17.93
CA MET A 26 4.55 -1.91 -17.99
C MET A 26 4.03 -1.54 -19.37
N ARG A 27 4.35 -2.38 -20.36
CA ARG A 27 3.63 -2.43 -21.61
C ARG A 27 2.23 -2.79 -21.15
N ALA A 28 1.36 -1.78 -21.08
CA ALA A 28 -0.06 -2.01 -21.00
C ALA A 28 -0.37 -2.98 -22.12
N ASP A 29 -0.64 -4.23 -21.75
CA ASP A 29 -1.07 -5.23 -22.70
C ASP A 29 -2.37 -4.71 -23.31
N PRO A 30 -2.43 -4.37 -24.61
CA PRO A 30 -3.62 -3.79 -25.21
C PRO A 30 -4.80 -4.77 -25.24
N THR A 31 -4.59 -6.01 -24.78
CA THR A 31 -5.58 -7.09 -24.68
C THR A 31 -6.14 -7.35 -23.29
N LEU A 32 -5.73 -6.61 -22.26
CA LEU A 32 -6.41 -6.66 -20.95
C LEU A 32 -7.68 -5.82 -21.01
N LEU A 33 -8.76 -6.45 -21.48
CA LEU A 33 -10.12 -5.92 -21.34
C LEU A 33 -10.27 -5.43 -19.90
N SER A 34 -10.60 -4.15 -19.72
CA SER A 34 -10.81 -3.64 -18.36
C SER A 34 -11.90 -4.50 -17.71
N TRP A 35 -11.81 -4.79 -16.40
CA TRP A 35 -12.84 -5.58 -15.69
C TRP A 35 -14.28 -5.07 -15.95
N LYS A 36 -14.40 -3.79 -16.31
CA LYS A 36 -15.61 -3.10 -16.75
C LYS A 36 -16.10 -3.60 -18.11
N GLU A 37 -15.22 -3.74 -19.10
CA GLU A 37 -15.52 -4.29 -20.44
C GLU A 37 -15.99 -5.74 -20.38
N GLU A 38 -15.40 -6.58 -19.52
CA GLU A 38 -15.88 -7.96 -19.32
C GLU A 38 -17.35 -7.99 -18.86
N ILE A 39 -17.73 -7.09 -17.96
CA ILE A 39 -19.10 -6.98 -17.47
C ILE A 39 -20.01 -6.39 -18.54
N ILE A 40 -19.54 -5.40 -19.30
CA ILE A 40 -20.31 -4.80 -20.40
C ILE A 40 -20.60 -5.82 -21.49
N GLY A 41 -19.59 -6.56 -21.96
CA GLY A 41 -19.76 -7.59 -22.99
C GLY A 41 -20.76 -8.64 -22.53
N PHE A 42 -20.64 -9.09 -21.29
CA PHE A 42 -21.56 -10.06 -20.72
C PHE A 42 -23.01 -9.55 -20.53
N LEU A 43 -23.21 -8.26 -20.22
CA LEU A 43 -24.53 -7.62 -20.19
C LEU A 43 -25.12 -7.43 -21.60
N THR A 44 -24.26 -7.24 -22.60
CA THR A 44 -24.65 -7.08 -24.01
C THR A 44 -25.04 -8.43 -24.62
N ASP A 45 -24.21 -9.46 -24.43
CA ASP A 45 -24.49 -10.85 -24.85
C ASP A 45 -25.79 -11.41 -24.25
N ARG A 46 -26.22 -10.88 -23.09
CA ARG A 46 -27.49 -11.25 -22.45
C ARG A 46 -28.70 -10.75 -23.24
N LEU A 47 -28.62 -9.60 -23.92
CA LEU A 47 -29.69 -9.12 -24.80
C LEU A 47 -29.87 -10.04 -26.02
N GLU A 48 -28.81 -10.76 -26.40
CA GLU A 48 -28.79 -11.61 -27.59
C GLU A 48 -29.13 -13.08 -27.28
N PHE A 49 -28.89 -13.57 -26.06
CA PHE A 49 -29.12 -14.97 -25.66
C PHE A 49 -29.89 -15.10 -24.34
N GLU A 50 -31.22 -14.99 -24.39
CA GLU A 50 -32.09 -15.17 -23.21
C GLU A 50 -32.24 -16.64 -22.73
N ASN A 51 -31.62 -17.62 -23.39
CA ASN A 51 -31.78 -19.03 -23.03
C ASN A 51 -30.44 -19.69 -22.68
N GLN A 52 -30.37 -20.28 -21.47
CA GLN A 52 -29.25 -21.05 -20.88
C GLN A 52 -28.05 -20.27 -20.31
N LYS A 53 -28.24 -19.52 -19.22
CA LYS A 53 -27.12 -19.16 -18.32
C LYS A 53 -27.37 -19.64 -16.88
N ASP A 54 -26.32 -20.22 -16.28
CA ASP A 54 -26.31 -20.76 -14.91
C ASP A 54 -26.84 -19.75 -13.87
N ALA A 55 -27.59 -20.21 -12.87
CA ALA A 55 -28.15 -19.35 -11.82
C ALA A 55 -27.08 -18.53 -11.06
N LYS A 56 -25.84 -19.04 -10.97
CA LYS A 56 -24.69 -18.36 -10.35
C LYS A 56 -24.23 -17.13 -11.14
N VAL A 57 -24.35 -17.20 -12.46
CA VAL A 57 -23.99 -16.17 -13.43
C VAL A 57 -25.05 -15.05 -13.37
N ARG A 58 -26.34 -15.42 -13.34
CA ARG A 58 -27.47 -14.48 -13.14
C ARG A 58 -27.42 -13.71 -11.82
N ARG A 59 -26.96 -14.33 -10.73
CA ARG A 59 -26.77 -13.64 -9.43
C ARG A 59 -25.61 -12.63 -9.44
N LYS A 60 -24.60 -12.82 -10.29
CA LYS A 60 -23.55 -11.81 -10.48
C LYS A 60 -24.07 -10.63 -11.31
N GLU A 61 -24.89 -10.90 -12.34
CA GLU A 61 -25.54 -9.91 -13.22
C GLU A 61 -26.48 -8.95 -12.49
N SER A 62 -27.29 -9.45 -11.55
CA SER A 62 -28.29 -8.64 -10.84
C SER A 62 -27.68 -7.48 -10.02
N ARG A 63 -26.35 -7.43 -9.94
CA ARG A 63 -25.60 -6.40 -9.23
C ARG A 63 -25.12 -5.27 -10.12
N PHE A 64 -25.31 -5.33 -11.45
CA PHE A 64 -24.84 -4.31 -12.38
C PHE A 64 -25.92 -3.90 -13.38
N VAL A 65 -25.85 -2.65 -13.86
CA VAL A 65 -26.79 -2.08 -14.83
C VAL A 65 -26.07 -1.07 -15.73
N MET A 66 -26.49 -0.97 -17.00
CA MET A 66 -26.05 0.07 -17.93
C MET A 66 -27.03 1.24 -17.91
N ILE A 67 -26.54 2.47 -17.75
CA ILE A 67 -27.33 3.70 -17.80
C ILE A 67 -26.51 4.72 -18.60
N ASP A 68 -27.09 5.29 -19.66
CA ASP A 68 -26.43 6.28 -20.53
C ASP A 68 -25.01 5.84 -20.97
N GLU A 69 -24.88 4.59 -21.43
CA GLU A 69 -23.60 3.97 -21.86
C GLU A 69 -22.55 3.78 -20.75
N GLU A 70 -22.90 4.07 -19.49
CA GLU A 70 -22.03 3.85 -18.35
C GLU A 70 -22.46 2.67 -17.49
N LEU A 71 -21.47 1.93 -16.97
CA LEU A 71 -21.71 0.80 -16.08
C LEU A 71 -21.88 1.28 -14.63
N TYR A 72 -22.94 0.80 -13.99
CA TYR A 72 -23.24 1.05 -12.59
C TYR A 72 -23.39 -0.24 -11.79
N LYS A 73 -23.03 -0.20 -10.51
CA LYS A 73 -23.21 -1.29 -9.55
C LYS A 73 -24.32 -0.98 -8.56
N HIS A 74 -25.21 -1.95 -8.33
CA HIS A 74 -26.23 -1.90 -7.30
C HIS A 74 -25.58 -1.96 -5.91
N ASN A 75 -25.99 -1.04 -5.04
CA ASN A 75 -25.69 -1.10 -3.61
C ASN A 75 -27.00 -1.42 -2.85
N PHE A 76 -26.88 -1.98 -1.64
CA PHE A 76 -28.05 -2.34 -0.84
C PHE A 76 -28.76 -1.11 -0.25
N SER A 77 -28.01 -0.04 0.04
CA SER A 77 -28.53 1.13 0.77
C SER A 77 -28.20 2.48 0.14
N GLN A 78 -27.46 2.52 -0.97
CA GLN A 78 -27.05 3.75 -1.64
C GLN A 78 -27.54 3.76 -3.09
N PRO A 79 -27.64 4.94 -3.73
CA PRO A 79 -27.82 5.04 -5.17
C PRO A 79 -26.74 4.24 -5.91
N PHE A 80 -27.01 3.97 -7.19
CA PHE A 80 -26.10 3.28 -8.09
C PHE A 80 -24.67 3.84 -8.01
N LEU A 81 -23.69 2.95 -7.92
CA LEU A 81 -22.28 3.32 -7.87
C LEU A 81 -21.71 3.27 -9.30
N LYS A 82 -21.15 4.37 -9.79
CA LYS A 82 -20.46 4.44 -11.08
C LYS A 82 -19.23 3.54 -11.06
N CYS A 83 -19.14 2.63 -12.03
CA CYS A 83 -18.00 1.73 -12.18
C CYS A 83 -16.85 2.44 -12.90
N LEU A 84 -15.70 2.52 -12.25
CA LEU A 84 -14.52 3.20 -12.76
C LEU A 84 -13.47 2.23 -13.33
N THR A 85 -12.73 2.66 -14.34
CA THR A 85 -11.51 1.94 -14.74
C THR A 85 -10.44 2.06 -13.64
N PRO A 86 -9.39 1.22 -13.65
CA PRO A 86 -8.27 1.36 -12.73
C PRO A 86 -7.63 2.76 -12.74
N GLU A 87 -7.55 3.40 -13.90
CA GLU A 87 -6.97 4.73 -14.11
C GLU A 87 -7.86 5.81 -13.48
N GLU A 88 -9.16 5.78 -13.77
CA GLU A 88 -10.16 6.67 -13.19
C GLU A 88 -10.22 6.51 -11.66
N GLY A 89 -10.21 5.27 -11.17
CA GLY A 89 -10.21 4.97 -9.74
C GLY A 89 -8.97 5.52 -9.04
N ASN A 90 -7.80 5.39 -9.66
CA ASN A 90 -6.56 5.96 -9.15
C ASN A 90 -6.60 7.49 -9.09
N TYR A 91 -7.13 8.14 -10.13
CA TYR A 91 -7.34 9.59 -10.13
C TYR A 91 -8.25 10.03 -8.98
N VAL A 92 -9.41 9.39 -8.83
CA VAL A 92 -10.36 9.69 -7.74
C VAL A 92 -9.71 9.50 -6.36
N LEU A 93 -8.94 8.42 -6.16
CA LEU A 93 -8.24 8.22 -4.89
C LEU A 93 -7.24 9.35 -4.61
N ARG A 94 -6.45 9.78 -5.61
CA ARG A 94 -5.49 10.88 -5.46
C ARG A 94 -6.17 12.20 -5.14
N GLU A 95 -7.23 12.56 -5.85
CA GLU A 95 -7.98 13.79 -5.57
C GLU A 95 -8.57 13.81 -4.16
N ILE A 96 -9.11 12.68 -3.69
CA ILE A 96 -9.68 12.59 -2.33
C ILE A 96 -8.57 12.60 -1.26
N HIS A 97 -7.40 12.03 -1.54
CA HIS A 97 -6.32 11.87 -0.57
C HIS A 97 -5.41 13.11 -0.48
N GLU A 98 -4.99 13.64 -1.63
CA GLU A 98 -3.95 14.67 -1.83
C GLU A 98 -4.45 15.93 -2.56
N GLY A 99 -5.69 15.95 -3.05
CA GLY A 99 -6.24 17.14 -3.74
C GLY A 99 -6.35 18.37 -2.83
N MET A 100 -6.92 19.47 -3.34
CA MET A 100 -7.02 20.73 -2.58
C MET A 100 -7.73 20.60 -1.22
N CYS A 101 -8.69 19.68 -1.13
CA CYS A 101 -9.41 19.33 0.09
C CYS A 101 -9.03 17.93 0.61
N GLY A 102 -7.82 17.47 0.26
CA GLY A 102 -7.25 16.20 0.66
C GLY A 102 -7.07 16.13 2.17
N ASN A 103 -7.46 15.01 2.76
CA ASN A 103 -7.45 14.82 4.21
C ASN A 103 -6.57 13.64 4.65
N HIS A 104 -5.68 13.17 3.78
CA HIS A 104 -4.70 12.12 4.06
C HIS A 104 -5.27 10.88 4.80
N LEU A 105 -6.49 10.48 4.43
CA LEU A 105 -7.19 9.37 5.08
C LEU A 105 -6.43 8.05 4.95
N GLY A 106 -6.50 7.22 5.98
CA GLY A 106 -6.06 5.82 5.91
C GLY A 106 -6.82 5.02 4.85
N GLY A 107 -6.20 3.99 4.29
CA GLY A 107 -6.69 3.27 3.09
C GLY A 107 -8.15 2.80 3.18
N LYS A 108 -8.57 2.21 4.31
CA LYS A 108 -9.96 1.80 4.54
C LYS A 108 -10.94 2.98 4.54
N ALA A 109 -10.57 4.08 5.17
CA ALA A 109 -11.40 5.28 5.23
C ALA A 109 -11.48 5.99 3.87
N LEU A 110 -10.38 5.99 3.10
CA LEU A 110 -10.30 6.51 1.74
C LEU A 110 -11.20 5.73 0.77
N ALA A 111 -11.10 4.39 0.78
CA ALA A 111 -11.99 3.53 -0.02
C ALA A 111 -13.46 3.73 0.37
N GLY A 112 -13.76 3.81 1.67
CA GLY A 112 -15.11 4.10 2.16
C GLY A 112 -15.63 5.47 1.74
N LYS A 113 -14.78 6.51 1.70
CA LYS A 113 -15.15 7.85 1.20
C LYS A 113 -15.45 7.81 -0.30
N SER A 114 -14.63 7.10 -1.07
CA SER A 114 -14.85 6.90 -2.52
C SER A 114 -16.17 6.19 -2.81
N LEU A 115 -16.50 5.14 -2.06
CA LEU A 115 -17.81 4.47 -2.13
C LEU A 115 -18.96 5.43 -1.81
N ARG A 116 -18.83 6.24 -0.75
CA ARG A 116 -19.86 7.21 -0.36
C ARG A 116 -20.04 8.34 -1.38
N GLN A 117 -19.03 8.64 -2.19
CA GLN A 117 -19.12 9.58 -3.30
C GLN A 117 -19.75 8.97 -4.56
N GLY A 118 -20.06 7.66 -4.54
CA GLY A 118 -20.77 7.00 -5.63
C GLY A 118 -19.85 6.26 -6.62
N PHE A 119 -18.60 5.98 -6.27
CA PHE A 119 -17.65 5.29 -7.15
C PHE A 119 -17.36 3.86 -6.71
N PHE A 120 -17.14 2.97 -7.67
CA PHE A 120 -16.79 1.57 -7.42
C PHE A 120 -15.81 1.00 -8.43
N TRP A 121 -14.85 0.20 -7.95
CA TRP A 121 -14.07 -0.75 -8.75
C TRP A 121 -13.58 -1.89 -7.85
N PRO A 122 -13.31 -3.10 -8.40
CA PRO A 122 -13.07 -4.30 -7.60
C PRO A 122 -11.89 -4.21 -6.62
N THR A 123 -10.83 -3.50 -7.02
CA THR A 123 -9.56 -3.43 -6.29
C THR A 123 -9.44 -2.19 -5.39
N MET A 124 -10.50 -1.39 -5.27
CA MET A 124 -10.44 -0.06 -4.62
C MET A 124 -9.87 -0.05 -3.21
N LEU A 125 -10.13 -1.08 -2.42
CA LEU A 125 -9.59 -1.16 -1.06
C LEU A 125 -8.08 -1.36 -1.09
N ARG A 126 -7.59 -2.27 -1.94
CA ARG A 126 -6.17 -2.54 -2.12
C ARG A 126 -5.46 -1.31 -2.65
N ASP A 127 -6.02 -0.69 -3.69
CA ASP A 127 -5.42 0.46 -4.35
C ASP A 127 -5.36 1.67 -3.39
N ALA A 128 -6.40 1.88 -2.58
CA ALA A 128 -6.40 2.90 -1.53
C ALA A 128 -5.33 2.65 -0.45
N HIS A 129 -5.12 1.39 -0.04
CA HIS A 129 -4.06 1.04 0.90
C HIS A 129 -2.67 1.26 0.30
N GLU A 130 -2.49 0.90 -0.98
CA GLU A 130 -1.22 1.05 -1.69
C GLU A 130 -0.84 2.53 -1.87
N LEU A 131 -1.81 3.38 -2.21
CA LEU A 131 -1.63 4.82 -2.31
C LEU A 131 -1.20 5.43 -0.97
N VAL A 132 -1.93 5.14 0.11
CA VAL A 132 -1.61 5.65 1.45
C VAL A 132 -0.24 5.15 1.93
N ARG A 133 0.11 3.89 1.62
CA ARG A 133 1.40 3.31 1.99
C ARG A 133 2.57 3.97 1.26
N ARG A 134 2.35 4.51 0.06
CA ARG A 134 3.37 5.24 -0.74
C ARG A 134 3.39 6.74 -0.46
N CYS A 135 2.34 7.29 0.15
CA CYS A 135 2.24 8.72 0.44
C CYS A 135 3.28 9.14 1.50
N ARG A 136 4.23 9.99 1.10
CA ARG A 136 5.29 10.49 1.99
C ARG A 136 4.74 11.24 3.21
N THR A 137 3.74 12.11 3.00
CA THR A 137 3.10 12.86 4.08
C THR A 137 2.48 11.92 5.12
N CYS A 138 1.82 10.85 4.67
CA CYS A 138 1.25 9.85 5.57
C CYS A 138 2.32 9.06 6.33
N ILE A 139 3.45 8.73 5.69
CA ILE A 139 4.57 8.03 6.33
C ILE A 139 5.21 8.92 7.41
N GLU A 140 5.49 10.19 7.10
CA GLU A 140 6.13 11.12 8.02
C GLU A 140 5.27 11.43 9.25
N HIS A 141 3.94 11.44 9.09
CA HIS A 141 2.99 11.75 10.17
C HIS A 141 2.33 10.49 10.75
N VAL A 142 2.87 9.29 10.48
CA VAL A 142 2.32 8.07 11.06
C VAL A 142 2.56 8.08 12.56
N ASN A 143 1.50 7.84 13.35
CA ASN A 143 1.67 7.60 14.77
C ASN A 143 2.37 6.25 14.95
N VAL A 144 3.70 6.29 15.09
CA VAL A 144 4.46 5.12 15.53
C VAL A 144 4.01 4.88 16.96
N ASN A 145 3.30 3.77 17.19
CA ASN A 145 2.95 3.35 18.53
C ASN A 145 4.27 2.94 19.20
N HIS A 146 4.95 3.91 19.81
CA HIS A 146 6.22 3.75 20.52
C HIS A 146 6.00 3.01 21.85
N GLN A 147 5.18 1.96 21.85
CA GLN A 147 5.20 1.05 22.97
C GLN A 147 6.59 0.42 22.94
N PRO A 148 7.44 0.70 23.94
CA PRO A 148 8.74 0.08 24.00
C PRO A 148 8.51 -1.43 24.04
N ALA A 149 9.33 -2.17 23.29
CA ALA A 149 9.45 -3.60 23.57
C ALA A 149 9.74 -3.77 25.06
N THR A 150 9.18 -4.80 25.69
CA THR A 150 9.44 -5.11 27.10
C THR A 150 10.93 -5.03 27.38
N LEU A 151 11.30 -4.36 28.48
CA LEU A 151 12.71 -4.22 28.88
C LEU A 151 13.38 -5.59 28.88
N MET A 152 14.45 -5.74 28.10
CA MET A 152 15.30 -6.91 28.19
C MET A 152 15.97 -6.91 29.56
N GLN A 153 15.82 -8.00 30.30
CA GLN A 153 16.56 -8.19 31.54
C GLN A 153 18.00 -8.55 31.19
N SER A 154 18.95 -7.73 31.64
CA SER A 154 20.37 -8.07 31.54
C SER A 154 20.68 -9.21 32.49
N LEU A 155 21.46 -10.19 32.03
CA LEU A 155 22.06 -11.16 32.94
C LEU A 155 23.20 -10.48 33.69
N GLU A 156 23.18 -10.53 35.03
CA GLU A 156 24.27 -10.01 35.85
C GLU A 156 25.48 -10.96 35.77
N SER A 157 26.68 -10.42 35.55
CA SER A 157 27.90 -11.21 35.65
C SER A 157 28.26 -11.46 37.13
N PRO A 158 28.62 -12.69 37.52
CA PRO A 158 29.07 -13.00 38.88
C PRO A 158 30.47 -12.43 39.19
N CYS A 159 31.21 -11.95 38.19
CA CYS A 159 32.57 -11.49 38.31
C CYS A 159 32.64 -9.96 38.49
N PRO A 160 33.29 -9.44 39.55
CA PRO A 160 33.52 -7.99 39.66
C PRO A 160 34.38 -7.51 38.47
N PHE A 161 34.04 -6.35 37.92
CA PHE A 161 34.68 -5.68 36.75
C PHE A 161 34.40 -6.28 35.36
N ASP A 162 33.60 -7.34 35.27
CA ASP A 162 33.30 -8.02 34.00
C ASP A 162 32.35 -7.20 33.10
N GLN A 163 31.54 -6.32 33.72
CA GLN A 163 30.69 -5.34 33.04
C GLN A 163 30.78 -4.00 33.78
N TRP A 164 30.95 -2.92 33.03
CA TRP A 164 30.92 -1.55 33.54
C TRP A 164 30.25 -0.63 32.50
N GLY A 165 29.49 0.35 32.98
CA GLY A 165 28.83 1.36 32.14
C GLY A 165 29.35 2.75 32.48
N LEU A 166 29.79 3.52 31.48
CA LEU A 166 30.11 4.93 31.63
C LEU A 166 28.97 5.76 31.05
N ASN A 167 28.50 6.75 31.81
CA ASN A 167 27.57 7.75 31.31
C ASN A 167 28.17 9.14 31.51
N LEU A 168 28.12 9.97 30.47
CA LEU A 168 28.55 11.37 30.55
C LEU A 168 27.38 12.21 31.02
N VAL A 169 27.49 12.77 32.22
CA VAL A 169 26.56 13.77 32.70
C VAL A 169 26.83 15.10 31.96
N ARG A 170 25.76 15.76 31.50
CA ARG A 170 25.83 17.09 30.85
C ARG A 170 24.81 18.04 31.47
N PRO A 171 24.98 19.37 31.37
CA PRO A 171 26.22 20.16 31.35
C PRO A 171 26.70 20.48 32.77
N PHE A 172 28.01 20.56 32.98
CA PHE A 172 28.57 21.03 34.25
C PHE A 172 28.83 22.54 34.23
N PRO A 173 28.72 23.24 35.37
CA PRO A 173 29.15 24.63 35.47
C PRO A 173 30.66 24.73 35.17
N GLN A 174 31.07 25.87 34.60
CA GLN A 174 32.48 26.13 34.32
C GLN A 174 33.26 26.18 35.65
N ALA A 175 34.29 25.34 35.78
CA ALA A 175 35.17 25.38 36.93
C ALA A 175 35.89 26.74 36.98
N THR A 176 35.91 27.37 38.17
CA THR A 176 36.75 28.55 38.41
C THR A 176 38.18 28.03 38.61
N GLY A 177 39.04 28.28 37.62
CA GLY A 177 40.46 27.92 37.66
C GLY A 177 41.26 28.82 38.57
#